data_AF-A0A1Y4EFC4-F1
#
_entry.id   AF-A0A1Y4EFC4-F1
#
_cell.length_a   1.000
_cell.length_b   1.000
_cell.length_c   1.000
_cell.angle_alpha   90.00
_cell.angle_beta   90.00
_cell.angle_gamma   90.00
#
_symmetry.space_group_name_H-M   'P 1'
#
loop_
_entity.id
_entity.type
_entity.pdbx_description
1 polymer ?
#
loop_
_entity_poly.entity_id
_entity_poly.type
_entity_poly.pdbx_seq_one_letter_code
_entity_poly.pdbx_strand_id
1 'polypeptide(L)'
;MRIRNNKVNVFLSDDEKFILKRASSKLNLSQSEYIRNLIVGYEIKIPEVKEEPKPKKEEYIIENIAKALEENIECLIKVKNKFHYLGYFEDERAIGTKIEYLKLQNTTLNKYIPIENDKDNAT
;
A
#
# COMPACT_ATOMS: atom_id res chain seq x y z
N MET A 1 -34.82 14.73 -0.79
CA MET A 1 -34.24 16.08 -0.61
C MET A 1 -33.53 16.48 -1.89
N ARG A 2 -33.94 17.56 -2.57
CA ARG A 2 -33.42 17.96 -3.89
C ARG A 2 -32.24 18.92 -3.70
N ILE A 3 -31.04 18.49 -4.11
CA ILE A 3 -29.83 19.33 -4.05
C ILE A 3 -29.92 20.36 -5.17
N ARG A 4 -29.89 21.65 -4.83
CA ARG A 4 -29.89 22.77 -5.78
C ARG A 4 -28.47 23.33 -5.83
N ASN A 5 -27.86 23.36 -7.02
CA ASN A 5 -26.54 23.99 -7.20
C ASN A 5 -26.70 25.51 -7.05
N ASN A 6 -26.17 26.08 -5.97
CA ASN A 6 -26.17 27.53 -5.75
C ASN A 6 -24.95 28.15 -6.46
N LYS A 7 -25.17 29.20 -7.26
CA LYS A 7 -24.10 29.94 -7.92
C LYS A 7 -23.84 31.22 -7.14
N VAL A 8 -22.63 31.37 -6.61
CA VAL A 8 -22.18 32.56 -5.88
C VAL A 8 -21.15 33.30 -6.72
N ASN A 9 -21.37 34.59 -6.96
CA ASN A 9 -20.38 35.47 -7.57
C ASN A 9 -19.61 36.19 -6.45
N VAL A 10 -18.28 36.18 -6.53
CA VAL A 10 -17.41 36.84 -5.57
C VAL A 10 -16.60 37.89 -6.32
N PHE A 11 -16.66 39.13 -5.85
CA PHE A 11 -15.84 40.23 -6.38
C PHE A 11 -14.67 40.46 -5.44
N LEU A 12 -13.45 40.41 -5.97
CA LEU A 12 -12.22 40.57 -5.22
C LEU A 12 -11.38 41.69 -5.82
N SER A 13 -10.77 42.49 -4.96
CA SER A 13 -9.71 43.42 -5.32
C SER A 13 -8.44 42.69 -5.79
N ASP A 14 -7.48 43.41 -6.38
CA ASP A 14 -6.27 42.78 -6.91
C ASP A 14 -5.36 42.20 -5.81
N ASP A 15 -5.32 42.84 -4.64
CA ASP A 15 -4.61 42.32 -3.46
C ASP A 15 -5.26 41.03 -2.94
N GLU A 16 -6.59 40.99 -2.87
CA GLU A 16 -7.33 39.79 -2.45
C GLU A 16 -7.15 38.63 -3.45
N LYS A 17 -7.12 38.91 -4.76
CA LYS A 17 -6.80 37.89 -5.77
C LYS A 17 -5.39 37.34 -5.58
N PHE A 18 -4.42 38.20 -5.26
CA PHE A 18 -3.05 37.79 -5.01
C PHE A 18 -2.94 36.88 -3.78
N ILE A 19 -3.57 37.26 -2.68
CA ILE A 19 -3.63 36.46 -1.45
C ILE A 19 -4.32 35.11 -1.72
N LEU A 20 -5.46 35.12 -2.42
CA LEU A 20 -6.21 33.92 -2.78
C LEU A 20 -5.34 32.93 -3.57
N LYS A 21 -4.65 33.41 -4.60
CA LYS A 21 -3.76 32.58 -5.41
C LYS A 21 -2.65 31.96 -4.58
N ARG A 22 -2.01 32.76 -3.70
CA ARG A 22 -0.93 32.28 -2.83
C ARG A 22 -1.41 31.24 -1.83
N ALA A 23 -2.53 31.49 -1.17
CA ALA A 23 -3.09 30.62 -0.14
C ALA A 23 -3.62 29.30 -0.72
N SER A 24 -4.31 29.36 -1.87
CA SER A 24 -4.82 28.15 -2.54
C SER A 24 -3.68 27.26 -3.03
N SER A 25 -2.61 27.85 -3.60
CA SER A 25 -1.42 27.10 -4.03
C SER A 25 -0.68 26.45 -2.86
N LYS A 26 -0.59 27.11 -1.70
CA LYS A 26 0.04 26.53 -0.51
C LYS A 26 -0.66 25.25 -0.03
N LEU A 27 -1.97 25.13 -0.29
CA LEU A 27 -2.79 23.99 0.11
C LEU A 27 -3.12 23.04 -1.05
N ASN A 28 -2.56 23.26 -2.25
CA ASN A 28 -2.86 22.50 -3.47
C ASN A 28 -4.35 22.44 -3.83
N LEU A 29 -5.11 23.50 -3.53
CA LEU A 29 -6.54 23.59 -3.84
C LEU A 29 -6.79 24.52 -5.03
N SER A 30 -7.89 24.28 -5.75
CA SER A 30 -8.39 25.30 -6.70
C SER A 30 -8.84 26.55 -5.93
N GLN A 31 -8.73 27.74 -6.53
CA GLN A 31 -9.19 28.98 -5.90
C GLN A 31 -10.66 28.91 -5.49
N SER A 32 -11.50 28.31 -6.33
CA SER A 32 -12.92 28.13 -6.05
C SER A 32 -13.17 27.21 -4.84
N GLU A 33 -12.34 26.20 -4.65
CA GLU A 33 -12.43 25.25 -3.56
C GLU A 33 -11.94 25.85 -2.25
N TYR A 34 -10.84 26.60 -2.31
CA TYR A 34 -10.37 27.37 -1.17
C TYR A 34 -11.43 28.37 -0.66
N ILE A 35 -12.10 29.11 -1.55
CA ILE A 35 -13.21 30.00 -1.17
C ILE A 35 -14.35 29.22 -0.52
N ARG A 36 -14.73 28.07 -1.08
CA ARG A 36 -15.80 27.23 -0.51
C ARG A 36 -15.46 26.76 0.90
N ASN A 37 -14.19 26.41 1.15
CA ASN A 37 -13.72 26.01 2.48
C ASN A 37 -13.77 27.15 3.51
N LEU A 38 -13.70 28.41 3.07
CA LEU A 38 -13.82 29.58 3.95
C LEU A 38 -15.27 29.93 4.29
N ILE A 39 -16.25 29.46 3.51
CA ILE A 39 -17.67 29.75 3.75
C ILE A 39 -18.19 28.83 4.86
N VAL A 40 -18.51 29.42 6.02
CA VAL A 40 -19.10 28.71 7.16
C VAL A 40 -20.43 28.07 6.74
N GLY A 41 -20.56 26.76 6.94
CA GLY A 41 -21.75 25.98 6.55
C GLY A 41 -21.68 25.34 5.16
N TYR A 42 -20.56 25.47 4.43
CA TYR A 42 -20.31 24.65 3.25
C TYR A 42 -19.86 23.24 3.67
N GLU A 43 -20.78 22.27 3.61
CA GLU A 43 -20.40 20.86 3.71
C GLU A 43 -19.62 20.47 2.45
N ILE A 44 -18.31 20.28 2.60
CA ILE A 44 -17.49 19.70 1.56
C ILE A 44 -18.02 18.29 1.32
N LYS A 45 -18.65 18.08 0.16
CA LYS A 45 -18.78 16.73 -0.40
C LYS A 45 -17.38 16.31 -0.83
N ILE A 46 -16.58 15.89 0.14
CA ILE A 46 -15.32 15.21 -0.15
C ILE A 46 -15.76 14.04 -1.01
N PRO A 47 -15.42 13.98 -2.31
CA PRO A 47 -15.58 12.73 -3.04
C PRO A 47 -14.77 11.76 -2.21
N GLU A 48 -15.38 10.67 -1.73
CA GLU A 48 -14.62 9.57 -1.16
C GLU A 48 -13.49 9.30 -2.16
N VAL A 49 -12.28 9.76 -1.81
CA VAL A 49 -11.08 9.38 -2.52
C VAL A 49 -11.02 7.92 -2.17
N LYS A 50 -11.61 7.09 -3.03
CA LYS A 50 -11.30 5.68 -3.08
C LYS A 50 -9.79 5.68 -3.13
N GLU A 51 -9.16 5.29 -2.03
CA GLU A 51 -7.74 5.05 -1.98
C GLU A 51 -7.40 4.35 -3.29
N GLU A 52 -6.49 4.92 -4.07
CA GLU A 52 -6.04 4.25 -5.28
C GLU A 52 -5.74 2.80 -4.88
N PRO A 53 -6.32 1.80 -5.56
CA PRO A 53 -5.98 0.43 -5.24
C PRO A 53 -4.46 0.34 -5.39
N LYS A 54 -3.77 -0.01 -4.28
CA LYS A 54 -2.34 -0.33 -4.33
C LYS A 54 -2.12 -1.18 -5.56
N PRO A 55 -1.10 -0.88 -6.38
CA PRO A 55 -0.96 -1.54 -7.68
C PRO A 55 -0.85 -3.05 -7.44
N LYS A 56 -1.87 -3.81 -7.87
CA LYS A 56 -1.95 -5.29 -7.80
C LYS A 56 -0.69 -6.00 -8.32
N LYS A 57 0.16 -5.29 -9.05
CA LYS A 57 1.47 -5.74 -9.53
C LYS A 57 2.45 -6.03 -8.39
N GLU A 58 2.46 -5.22 -7.33
CA GLU A 58 3.42 -5.39 -6.23
C GLU A 58 3.08 -6.61 -5.37
N GLU A 59 1.80 -6.82 -5.07
CA GLU A 59 1.31 -8.04 -4.40
C GLU A 59 1.61 -9.30 -5.21
N TYR A 60 1.34 -9.28 -6.53
CA TYR A 60 1.66 -10.39 -7.42
C TYR A 60 3.16 -10.70 -7.49
N ILE A 61 4.01 -9.68 -7.44
CA ILE A 61 5.47 -9.86 -7.40
C ILE A 61 5.89 -10.52 -6.08
N ILE A 62 5.36 -10.05 -4.95
CA ILE A 62 5.67 -10.59 -3.62
C ILE A 62 5.22 -12.06 -3.51
N GLU A 63 4.02 -12.39 -3.98
CA GLU A 63 3.47 -13.75 -3.97
C GLU A 63 4.35 -14.71 -4.79
N ASN A 64 4.75 -14.31 -6.00
CA ASN A 64 5.64 -15.12 -6.84
C ASN A 64 7.02 -15.33 -6.20
N ILE A 65 7.57 -14.31 -5.53
CA ILE A 65 8.84 -14.42 -4.82
C ILE A 65 8.70 -15.38 -3.63
N ALA A 66 7.61 -15.29 -2.86
CA ALA A 66 7.35 -16.18 -1.73
C ALA A 66 7.25 -17.65 -2.18
N LYS A 67 6.51 -17.89 -3.26
CA LYS A 67 6.38 -19.23 -3.85
C LYS A 67 7.72 -19.79 -4.33
N ALA A 68 8.50 -19.01 -5.07
CA ALA A 68 9.82 -19.43 -5.53
C ALA A 68 10.79 -19.68 -4.36
N LEU A 69 10.68 -18.91 -3.27
CA LEU A 69 11.49 -19.11 -2.06
C LEU A 69 11.14 -20.45 -1.38
N GLU A 70 9.86 -20.80 -1.31
CA GLU A 70 9.39 -22.06 -0.73
C GLU A 70 9.86 -23.28 -1.53
N GLU A 71 9.73 -23.23 -2.86
CA GLU A 71 10.23 -24.28 -3.77
C GLU A 71 11.76 -24.48 -3.63
N ASN A 72 12.50 -23.37 -3.47
CA ASN A 72 13.95 -23.41 -3.25
C ASN A 72 14.32 -24.03 -1.89
N ILE A 73 13.56 -23.72 -0.83
CA ILE A 73 13.77 -24.35 0.50
C ILE A 73 13.55 -25.86 0.41
N GLU A 74 12.50 -26.32 -0.29
CA GLU A 74 12.24 -27.75 -0.48
C GLU A 74 13.39 -28.44 -1.24
N CYS A 75 13.90 -27.80 -2.30
CA CYS A 75 15.06 -28.27 -3.04
C CYS A 75 16.31 -28.38 -2.14
N LEU A 76 16.58 -27.37 -1.32
CA LEU A 76 17.72 -27.37 -0.40
C LEU A 76 17.61 -28.47 0.66
N ILE A 77 16.40 -28.78 1.14
CA ILE A 77 16.18 -29.91 2.06
C ILE A 77 16.59 -31.24 1.39
N LYS A 78 16.24 -31.44 0.11
CA LYS A 78 16.65 -32.63 -0.65
C LYS A 78 18.17 -32.72 -0.78
N VAL A 79 18.84 -31.60 -1.07
CA VAL A 79 20.32 -31.54 -1.16
C VAL A 79 20.95 -31.82 0.20
N LYS A 80 20.45 -31.20 1.28
CA LYS A 80 20.90 -31.44 2.66
C LYS A 80 20.85 -32.93 3.01
N ASN A 81 19.72 -33.58 2.70
CA ASN A 81 19.56 -35.01 2.95
C ASN A 81 20.58 -35.84 2.14
N LYS A 82 20.90 -35.42 0.92
CA LYS A 82 21.93 -36.09 0.11
C LYS A 82 23.33 -35.93 0.70
N PHE A 83 23.66 -34.76 1.26
CA PHE A 83 24.92 -34.57 2.00
C PHE A 83 25.02 -35.46 3.23
N HIS A 84 23.91 -35.60 3.97
CA HIS A 84 23.84 -36.53 5.09
C HIS A 84 24.16 -37.97 4.68
N TYR A 85 23.51 -38.47 3.62
CA TYR A 85 23.75 -39.83 3.11
C TYR A 85 25.18 -40.05 2.61
N LEU A 86 25.82 -39.02 2.09
CA LEU A 86 27.17 -39.09 1.54
C LEU A 86 28.28 -38.78 2.57
N GLY A 87 27.91 -38.41 3.80
CA GLY A 87 28.86 -38.07 4.87
C GLY A 87 29.51 -36.69 4.76
N TYR A 88 28.95 -35.78 3.96
CA TYR A 88 29.43 -34.39 3.84
C TYR A 88 28.87 -33.51 4.96
N PHE A 89 29.35 -33.72 6.19
CA PHE A 89 28.76 -33.10 7.39
C PHE A 89 28.93 -31.57 7.47
N GLU A 90 30.03 -31.02 6.95
CA GLU A 90 30.25 -29.57 6.91
C GLU A 90 29.26 -28.90 5.94
N ASP A 91 29.07 -29.48 4.76
CA ASP A 91 28.12 -29.00 3.76
C ASP A 91 26.67 -29.18 4.20
N GLU A 92 26.35 -30.30 4.87
CA GLU A 92 25.04 -30.53 5.50
C GLU A 92 24.72 -29.40 6.48
N ARG A 93 25.69 -29.06 7.34
CA ARG A 93 25.54 -28.00 8.35
C ARG A 93 25.40 -26.62 7.69
N ALA A 94 26.23 -26.32 6.70
CA ALA A 94 26.18 -25.05 5.96
C ALA A 94 24.83 -24.86 5.26
N ILE A 95 24.32 -25.89 4.57
CA ILE A 95 22.98 -25.86 3.98
C ILE A 95 21.90 -25.77 5.06
N GLY A 96 22.04 -26.47 6.18
CA GLY A 96 21.11 -26.41 7.30
C GLY A 96 20.90 -24.97 7.80
N THR A 97 21.99 -24.26 8.08
CA THR A 97 21.94 -22.84 8.49
C THR A 97 21.31 -21.96 7.41
N LYS A 98 21.62 -22.22 6.12
CA LYS A 98 21.03 -21.46 5.01
C LYS A 98 19.51 -21.66 4.92
N ILE A 99 19.02 -22.89 5.12
CA ILE A 99 17.59 -23.22 5.14
C ILE A 99 16.88 -22.46 6.26
N GLU A 100 17.43 -22.45 7.47
CA GLU A 100 16.84 -21.73 8.62
C GLU A 100 16.74 -20.23 8.35
N TYR A 101 17.79 -19.64 7.79
CA TYR A 101 17.78 -18.23 7.40
C TYR A 101 16.70 -17.93 6.35
N LEU A 102 16.58 -18.76 5.32
CA LEU A 102 15.57 -18.58 4.27
C LEU A 102 14.14 -18.74 4.81
N LYS A 103 13.91 -19.67 5.76
CA LYS A 103 12.62 -19.80 6.46
C LYS A 103 12.24 -18.53 7.20
N LEU A 104 13.19 -17.91 7.92
CA LEU A 104 12.95 -16.64 8.62
C LEU A 104 12.58 -15.52 7.63
N GLN A 105 13.28 -15.43 6.50
CA GLN A 105 12.94 -14.48 5.44
C GLN A 105 11.54 -14.74 4.86
N ASN A 106 11.17 -16.00 4.64
CA ASN A 106 9.85 -16.35 4.12
C ASN A 106 8.72 -15.91 5.07
N THR A 107 8.90 -16.10 6.38
CA THR A 107 7.92 -15.61 7.37
C THR A 107 7.79 -14.09 7.40
N THR A 108 8.86 -13.38 7.06
CA THR A 108 8.86 -11.91 7.00
C THR A 108 8.16 -11.44 5.72
N LEU A 109 8.42 -12.10 4.60
CA LEU A 109 7.79 -11.82 3.30
C LEU A 109 6.28 -12.06 3.34
N ASN A 110 5.84 -13.15 3.97
CA ASN A 110 4.41 -13.48 4.12
C ASN A 110 3.61 -12.44 4.92
N LYS A 111 4.26 -11.61 5.76
CA LYS A 111 3.58 -10.49 6.46
C LYS A 111 3.17 -9.36 5.51
N TYR A 112 3.79 -9.27 4.34
CA TYR A 112 3.49 -8.27 3.32
C TYR A 112 2.45 -8.75 2.30
N ILE A 113 2.11 -10.05 2.30
CA ILE A 113 0.97 -10.57 1.56
C ILE A 113 -0.28 -10.17 2.37
N PRO A 114 -1.16 -9.31 1.85
CA PRO A 114 -2.38 -8.97 2.55
C PRO A 114 -3.21 -10.25 2.68
N ILE A 115 -3.45 -10.67 3.93
CA ILE A 115 -4.52 -11.62 4.20
C ILE A 115 -5.79 -10.83 3.91
N GLU A 116 -6.51 -11.18 2.84
CA GLU A 116 -7.93 -10.83 2.73
C GLU A 116 -8.62 -11.48 3.94
N ASN A 117 -8.61 -10.79 5.08
CA ASN A 117 -9.48 -11.17 6.18
C ASN A 117 -10.88 -11.05 5.62
N ASP A 118 -11.52 -12.22 5.52
CA ASP A 118 -12.91 -12.39 5.16
C ASP A 118 -13.73 -11.23 5.71
N LYS A 119 -14.46 -10.60 4.79
CA LYS A 119 -15.72 -9.94 5.11
C LYS A 119 -16.71 -11.01 5.56
N ASP A 120 -16.41 -11.72 6.63
CA ASP A 120 -17.37 -12.53 7.35
C ASP A 120 -18.17 -11.58 8.25
N ASN A 121 -19.17 -10.99 7.59
CA ASN A 121 -20.56 -10.99 8.05
C ASN A 121 -20.78 -10.76 9.55
N ALA A 122 -20.67 -9.50 9.96
CA ALA A 122 -21.58 -8.99 10.97
C ALA A 122 -23.03 -9.06 10.43
N THR A 123 -23.80 -10.06 10.86
CA THR A 123 -25.28 -10.03 10.95
C THR A 123 -25.76 -11.00 12.01
#